data_AF-A0A920ARD8-F1
#
_entry.id   AF-A0A920ARD8-F1
#
_cell.length_a   1.000
_cell.length_b   1.000
_cell.length_c   1.000
_cell.angle_alpha   90.00
_cell.angle_beta   90.00
_cell.angle_gamma   90.00
#
_symmetry.space_group_name_H-M   'P 1'
#
loop_
_entity.id
_entity.type
_entity.pdbx_description
1 polymer ?
#
loop_
_entity_poly.entity_id
_entity_poly.type
_entity_poly.pdbx_seq_one_letter_code
_entity_poly.pdbx_strand_id
1 'polypeptide(L)'
;MAAFERQRAAAMDPLLKDLFYLVIRDEARHVTFGVNYLEEFVATLSEKEKEDRAEFAYEACVVMRNRFGSDNVMKHYGWNADEAQEVLNQSENARLFNNLLFAKIMPNLKRIGLLTEKTQEKYEEMDILQFQDLEDNGNIDWEELSQPLEYSSKTA
;
A
#
# COMPACT_ATOMS: atom_id res chain seq x y z
N MET A 1 0.99 7.66 -0.36
CA MET A 1 0.19 6.43 -0.14
C MET A 1 -1.21 6.62 -0.70
N ALA A 2 -1.71 5.69 -1.53
CA ALA A 2 -2.92 5.89 -2.37
C ALA A 2 -4.20 6.25 -1.59
N ALA A 3 -4.40 5.67 -0.40
CA ALA A 3 -5.56 5.96 0.45
C ALA A 3 -5.60 7.42 0.92
N PHE A 4 -4.48 7.90 1.47
CA PHE A 4 -4.37 9.27 1.96
C PHE A 4 -4.37 10.29 0.83
N GLU A 5 -3.80 9.97 -0.34
CA GLU A 5 -3.89 10.81 -1.54
C GLU A 5 -5.34 11.02 -1.97
N ARG A 6 -6.15 9.95 -2.02
CA ARG A 6 -7.59 10.04 -2.31
C ARG A 6 -8.34 10.84 -1.25
N GLN A 7 -8.07 10.60 0.03
CA GLN A 7 -8.74 11.32 1.13
C GLN A 7 -8.37 12.81 1.15
N ARG A 8 -7.11 13.16 0.88
CA ARG A 8 -6.65 14.55 0.73
C ARG A 8 -7.36 15.26 -0.41
N ALA A 9 -7.53 14.60 -1.56
CA ALA A 9 -8.23 15.16 -2.71
C ALA A 9 -9.73 15.38 -2.43
N ALA A 10 -10.36 14.47 -1.67
CA ALA A 10 -11.77 14.54 -1.31
C ALA A 10 -12.08 15.47 -0.13
N ALA A 11 -11.11 15.74 0.74
CA ALA A 11 -11.29 16.61 1.89
C ALA A 11 -11.68 18.02 1.44
N MET A 12 -12.67 18.62 2.09
CA MET A 12 -13.04 20.03 1.86
C MET A 12 -12.39 20.97 2.89
N ASP A 13 -12.14 20.46 4.09
CA ASP A 13 -11.53 21.20 5.19
C ASP A 13 -10.01 21.40 4.94
N PRO A 14 -9.51 22.65 4.96
CA PRO A 14 -8.08 22.94 4.73
C PRO A 14 -7.14 22.31 5.76
N LEU A 15 -7.52 22.29 7.04
CA LEU A 15 -6.70 21.67 8.10
C LEU A 15 -6.59 20.16 7.87
N LEU A 16 -7.70 19.51 7.49
CA LEU A 16 -7.70 18.09 7.18
C LEU A 16 -6.83 17.77 5.95
N LYS A 17 -6.82 18.65 4.93
CA LYS A 17 -5.90 18.52 3.78
C LYS A 17 -4.44 18.62 4.21
N ASP A 18 -4.10 19.58 5.06
CA ASP A 18 -2.75 19.76 5.58
C ASP A 18 -2.33 18.55 6.43
N LEU A 19 -3.23 17.97 7.23
CA LEU A 19 -2.98 16.74 7.97
C LEU A 19 -2.64 15.57 7.03
N PHE A 20 -3.46 15.33 6.00
CA PHE A 20 -3.18 14.27 5.03
C PHE A 20 -1.88 14.50 4.27
N TYR A 21 -1.53 15.76 3.96
CA TYR A 21 -0.25 16.09 3.35
C TYR A 21 0.93 15.64 4.23
N LEU A 22 0.89 15.97 5.53
CA LEU A 22 1.94 15.59 6.48
C LEU A 22 2.05 14.08 6.64
N VAL A 23 0.91 13.37 6.71
CA VAL A 23 0.88 11.90 6.77
C VAL A 23 1.46 11.29 5.51
N ILE A 24 1.07 11.76 4.32
CA ILE A 24 1.63 11.26 3.05
C ILE A 24 3.15 11.43 3.02
N ARG A 25 3.64 12.58 3.49
CA ARG A 25 5.09 12.88 3.52
C ARG A 25 5.84 11.94 4.47
N ASP A 26 5.24 11.58 5.60
CA ASP A 26 5.85 10.67 6.56
C ASP A 26 5.82 9.21 6.10
N GLU A 27 4.68 8.75 5.58
CA GLU A 27 4.55 7.41 5.00
C GLU A 27 5.51 7.20 3.83
N ALA A 28 5.76 8.23 3.03
CA ALA A 28 6.76 8.14 1.96
C ALA A 28 8.16 7.83 2.54
N ARG A 29 8.57 8.51 3.62
CA ARG A 29 9.84 8.21 4.30
C ARG A 29 9.88 6.80 4.89
N HIS A 30 8.78 6.34 5.51
CA HIS A 30 8.69 4.98 6.04
C HIS A 30 8.85 3.93 4.95
N VAL A 31 8.20 4.13 3.80
CA VAL A 31 8.32 3.22 2.65
C VAL A 31 9.75 3.19 2.14
N THR A 32 10.37 4.35 1.87
CA THR A 32 11.76 4.40 1.37
C THR A 32 12.76 3.81 2.35
N PHE A 33 12.65 4.14 3.64
CA PHE A 33 13.49 3.53 4.67
C PHE A 33 13.33 2.01 4.67
N GLY A 34 12.09 1.52 4.65
CA GLY A 34 11.80 0.09 4.64
C GLY A 34 12.35 -0.61 3.40
N VAL A 35 12.17 -0.04 2.21
CA VAL A 35 12.65 -0.61 0.94
C VAL A 35 14.18 -0.68 0.93
N ASN A 36 14.86 0.41 1.23
CA ASN A 36 16.33 0.44 1.22
C ASN A 36 16.92 -0.53 2.26
N TYR A 37 16.36 -0.54 3.47
CA TYR A 37 16.80 -1.46 4.52
C TYR A 37 16.56 -2.93 4.13
N LEU A 38 15.37 -3.24 3.62
CA LEU A 38 15.00 -4.61 3.24
C LEU A 38 15.78 -5.09 2.02
N GLU A 39 16.07 -4.22 1.06
CA GLU A 39 16.92 -4.55 -0.10
C GLU A 39 18.29 -5.06 0.34
N GLU A 40 18.95 -4.34 1.26
CA GLU A 40 20.23 -4.78 1.82
C GLU A 40 20.07 -6.03 2.71
N PHE A 41 19.06 -6.06 3.57
CA PHE A 41 18.86 -7.15 4.52
C PHE A 41 18.50 -8.47 3.83
N VAL A 42 17.60 -8.46 2.84
CA VAL A 42 17.17 -9.66 2.12
C VAL A 42 18.34 -10.30 1.37
N ALA A 43 19.29 -9.50 0.89
CA ALA A 43 20.52 -10.01 0.28
C ALA A 43 21.39 -10.84 1.24
N THR A 44 21.27 -10.65 2.55
CA THR A 44 22.03 -11.42 3.57
C THR A 44 21.39 -12.76 3.93
N LEU A 45 20.16 -13.00 3.50
CA LEU A 45 19.39 -14.19 3.87
C LEU A 45 19.75 -15.40 3.03
N SER A 46 19.62 -16.59 3.62
CA SER A 46 19.64 -17.83 2.85
C SER A 46 18.41 -17.95 1.94
N GLU A 47 18.50 -18.78 0.90
CA GLU A 47 17.36 -19.00 -0.02
C GLU A 47 16.10 -19.50 0.69
N LYS A 48 16.25 -20.33 1.72
CA LYS A 48 15.12 -20.78 2.53
C LYS A 48 14.46 -19.61 3.26
N GLU A 49 15.25 -18.73 3.88
CA GLU A 49 14.73 -17.59 4.62
C GLU A 49 14.08 -16.53 3.72
N LYS A 50 14.60 -16.35 2.51
CA LYS A 50 13.98 -15.50 1.48
C LYS A 50 12.62 -16.05 1.08
N GLU A 51 12.54 -17.35 0.82
CA GLU A 51 11.28 -18.00 0.46
C GLU A 51 10.24 -17.89 1.58
N ASP A 52 10.64 -18.12 2.84
CA ASP A 52 9.74 -17.96 4.00
C ASP A 52 9.19 -16.51 4.09
N ARG A 53 9.99 -15.50 3.74
CA ARG A 53 9.58 -14.08 3.74
C ARG A 53 8.75 -13.71 2.51
N ALA A 54 9.03 -14.32 1.37
CA ALA A 54 8.24 -14.16 0.16
C ALA A 54 6.82 -14.70 0.38
N GLU A 55 6.69 -15.87 1.02
CA GLU A 55 5.39 -16.44 1.39
C GLU A 55 4.65 -15.54 2.37
N PHE A 56 5.34 -15.05 3.41
CA PHE A 56 4.75 -14.10 4.35
C PHE A 56 4.27 -12.81 3.67
N ALA A 57 5.05 -12.27 2.73
CA ALA A 57 4.65 -11.09 1.96
C ALA A 57 3.41 -11.36 1.09
N TYR A 58 3.31 -12.57 0.52
CA TYR A 58 2.13 -13.00 -0.23
C TYR A 58 0.89 -13.08 0.68
N GLU A 59 0.98 -13.73 1.83
CA GLU A 59 -0.13 -13.82 2.80
C GLU A 59 -0.60 -12.42 3.23
N ALA A 60 0.34 -11.49 3.48
CA ALA A 60 0.02 -10.11 3.80
C ALA A 60 -0.74 -9.42 2.63
N CYS A 61 -0.34 -9.65 1.38
CA CYS A 61 -1.04 -9.13 0.20
C CYS A 61 -2.48 -9.69 0.10
N VAL A 62 -2.69 -10.97 0.38
CA VAL A 62 -4.03 -11.58 0.41
C VAL A 62 -4.90 -10.90 1.46
N VAL A 63 -4.38 -10.69 2.67
CA VAL A 63 -5.10 -9.98 3.74
C VAL A 63 -5.42 -8.53 3.33
N MET A 64 -4.47 -7.83 2.70
CA MET A 64 -4.66 -6.45 2.25
C MET A 64 -5.73 -6.33 1.16
N ARG A 65 -5.80 -7.27 0.22
CA ARG A 65 -6.84 -7.32 -0.83
C ARG A 65 -8.25 -7.43 -0.23
N ASN A 66 -8.37 -8.15 0.88
CA ASN A 66 -9.64 -8.45 1.55
C ASN A 66 -9.98 -7.46 2.68
N ARG A 67 -9.20 -6.39 2.86
CA ARG A 67 -9.30 -5.47 4.02
C ARG A 67 -10.54 -4.56 4.01
N PHE A 68 -11.36 -4.57 2.95
CA PHE A 68 -12.41 -3.58 2.74
C PHE A 68 -13.70 -3.83 3.50
N GLY A 69 -13.77 -3.41 4.75
CA GLY A 69 -15.03 -3.39 5.50
C GLY A 69 -14.78 -3.61 6.97
N SER A 70 -15.00 -2.58 7.78
CA SER A 70 -15.18 -2.84 9.21
C SER A 70 -16.56 -3.46 9.37
N ASP A 71 -16.58 -4.76 9.66
CA ASP A 71 -17.81 -5.50 9.94
C ASP A 71 -18.63 -4.87 11.08
N ASN A 72 -18.01 -4.05 11.93
CA ASN A 72 -18.64 -3.32 13.02
C ASN A 72 -19.84 -2.49 12.55
N VAL A 73 -19.74 -1.80 11.41
CA VAL A 73 -20.86 -0.97 10.90
C VAL A 73 -21.99 -1.88 10.41
N MET A 74 -21.64 -2.92 9.65
CA MET A 74 -22.61 -3.89 9.11
C MET A 74 -23.35 -4.61 10.25
N LYS A 75 -22.60 -5.10 11.24
CA LYS A 75 -23.14 -5.75 12.45
C LYS A 75 -24.00 -4.79 13.27
N HIS A 76 -23.59 -3.53 13.41
CA HIS A 76 -24.38 -2.53 14.14
C HIS A 76 -25.76 -2.31 13.51
N TYR A 77 -25.85 -2.34 12.18
CA TYR A 77 -27.11 -2.21 11.46
C TYR A 77 -27.82 -3.54 11.17
N GLY A 78 -27.33 -4.66 11.73
CA GLY A 78 -27.96 -5.98 11.61
C GLY A 78 -27.82 -6.64 10.23
N TRP A 79 -26.84 -6.22 9.42
CA TRP A 79 -26.56 -6.84 8.12
C TRP A 79 -25.70 -8.10 8.29
N ASN A 80 -25.83 -9.05 7.34
CA ASN A 80 -24.92 -10.18 7.26
C ASN A 80 -23.53 -9.66 6.85
N ALA A 81 -22.56 -9.77 7.76
CA ALA A 81 -21.21 -9.25 7.57
C ALA A 81 -20.50 -9.93 6.39
N ASP A 82 -20.68 -11.23 6.21
CA ASP A 82 -20.00 -12.01 5.16
C ASP A 82 -20.53 -11.62 3.77
N GLU A 83 -21.85 -11.52 3.63
CA GLU A 83 -22.48 -11.07 2.39
C GLU A 83 -22.11 -9.62 2.06
N ALA A 84 -22.11 -8.72 3.06
CA ALA A 84 -21.73 -7.33 2.86
C ALA A 84 -20.25 -7.20 2.45
N GLN A 85 -19.38 -8.02 3.03
CA GLN A 85 -17.96 -8.05 2.71
C GLN A 85 -17.72 -8.53 1.27
N GLU A 86 -18.45 -9.56 0.83
CA GLU A 86 -18.38 -10.06 -0.54
C GLU A 86 -18.80 -8.98 -1.55
N VAL A 87 -19.93 -8.31 -1.29
CA VAL A 87 -20.42 -7.21 -2.14
C VAL A 87 -19.42 -6.05 -2.20
N LEU A 88 -18.82 -5.68 -1.06
CA LEU A 88 -17.81 -4.62 -1.01
C LEU A 88 -16.55 -4.99 -1.79
N ASN A 89 -16.05 -6.21 -1.61
CA ASN A 89 -14.86 -6.70 -2.31
C ASN A 89 -15.07 -6.79 -3.83
N GLN A 90 -16.30 -7.05 -4.28
CA GLN A 90 -16.67 -7.07 -5.70
C GLN A 90 -17.00 -5.68 -6.27
N SER A 91 -16.97 -4.62 -5.46
CA SER A 91 -17.27 -3.26 -5.92
C SER A 91 -16.15 -2.69 -6.81
N GLU A 92 -16.53 -1.78 -7.71
CA GLU A 92 -15.56 -1.05 -8.55
C GLU A 92 -14.59 -0.22 -7.70
N ASN A 93 -15.07 0.36 -6.60
CA ASN A 93 -14.24 1.11 -5.66
C ASN A 93 -13.14 0.26 -5.02
N ALA A 94 -13.48 -0.97 -4.60
CA ALA A 94 -12.51 -1.90 -4.04
C ALA A 94 -11.48 -2.33 -5.09
N ARG A 95 -11.93 -2.65 -6.32
CA ARG A 95 -11.02 -2.96 -7.45
C ARG A 95 -10.06 -1.82 -7.74
N LEU A 96 -10.56 -0.59 -7.90
CA LEU A 96 -9.73 0.58 -8.18
C LEU A 96 -8.70 0.81 -7.08
N PHE A 97 -9.10 0.69 -5.82
CA PHE A 97 -8.18 0.85 -4.71
C PHE A 97 -7.11 -0.25 -4.69
N ASN A 98 -7.50 -1.51 -4.88
CA ASN A 98 -6.57 -2.63 -4.91
C ASN A 98 -5.53 -2.42 -6.02
N ASN A 99 -5.95 -1.96 -7.21
CA ASN A 99 -5.02 -1.61 -8.28
C ASN A 99 -4.03 -0.51 -7.86
N LEU A 100 -4.51 0.57 -7.24
CA LEU A 100 -3.63 1.64 -6.74
C LEU A 100 -2.66 1.18 -5.64
N LEU A 101 -3.08 0.22 -4.81
CA LEU A 101 -2.28 -0.35 -3.74
C LEU A 101 -1.17 -1.25 -4.31
N PHE A 102 -1.53 -2.21 -5.16
CA PHE A 102 -0.59 -3.18 -5.71
C PHE A 102 0.33 -2.58 -6.78
N ALA A 103 -0.10 -1.51 -7.47
CA ALA A 103 0.76 -0.71 -8.32
C ALA A 103 1.99 -0.15 -7.58
N LYS A 104 1.90 0.07 -6.26
CA LYS A 104 3.03 0.53 -5.44
C LYS A 104 3.77 -0.61 -4.73
N ILE A 105 3.08 -1.71 -4.39
CA ILE A 105 3.68 -2.82 -3.63
C ILE A 105 4.51 -3.75 -4.54
N MET A 106 3.98 -4.11 -5.70
CA MET A 106 4.61 -5.12 -6.57
C MET A 106 6.01 -4.72 -7.06
N PRO A 107 6.26 -3.47 -7.51
CA PRO A 107 7.62 -3.04 -7.86
C PRO A 107 8.59 -3.13 -6.68
N ASN A 108 8.15 -2.74 -5.48
CA ASN A 108 8.99 -2.78 -4.29
C ASN A 108 9.31 -4.22 -3.88
N LEU A 109 8.35 -5.16 -3.94
CA LEU A 109 8.60 -6.59 -3.67
C LEU A 109 9.62 -7.19 -4.63
N LYS A 110 9.53 -6.81 -5.92
CA LYS A 110 10.50 -7.19 -6.94
C LYS A 110 11.89 -6.63 -6.61
N ARG A 111 11.97 -5.33 -6.33
CA ARG A 111 13.22 -4.63 -6.01
C ARG A 111 13.95 -5.26 -4.80
N ILE A 112 13.24 -5.53 -3.71
CA ILE A 112 13.84 -6.14 -2.50
C ILE A 112 14.13 -7.64 -2.64
N GLY A 113 13.78 -8.28 -3.76
CA GLY A 113 14.06 -9.68 -4.02
C GLY A 113 13.12 -10.68 -3.32
N LEU A 114 11.91 -10.26 -2.94
CA LEU A 114 10.88 -11.13 -2.35
C LEU A 114 9.82 -11.61 -3.36
N LEU A 115 10.02 -11.33 -4.65
CA LEU A 115 9.19 -11.85 -5.73
C LEU A 115 9.84 -13.11 -6.34
N THR A 116 9.73 -14.23 -5.63
CA THR A 116 10.30 -15.54 -6.04
C THR A 116 9.44 -16.23 -7.09
N GLU A 117 9.99 -17.20 -7.82
CA GLU A 117 9.24 -17.98 -8.84
C GLU A 117 7.94 -18.58 -8.28
N LYS A 118 7.99 -19.14 -7.07
CA LYS A 118 6.82 -19.73 -6.40
C LYS A 118 5.75 -18.72 -6.03
N THR A 119 6.15 -17.51 -5.62
CA THR A 119 5.19 -16.46 -5.23
C THR A 119 4.65 -15.71 -6.44
N GLN A 120 5.42 -15.62 -7.54
CA GLN A 120 4.95 -15.06 -8.81
C GLN A 120 3.71 -15.76 -9.32
N GLU A 121 3.68 -17.10 -9.33
CA GLU A 121 2.48 -17.87 -9.74
C GLU A 121 1.25 -17.46 -8.91
N LYS A 122 1.41 -17.29 -7.60
CA LYS A 122 0.31 -16.88 -6.72
C LYS A 122 -0.13 -15.43 -6.96
N TYR A 123 0.79 -14.52 -7.26
CA TYR A 123 0.47 -13.14 -7.59
C TYR A 123 -0.20 -13.01 -8.97
N GLU A 124 0.11 -13.90 -9.90
CA GLU A 124 -0.57 -14.02 -11.20
C GLU A 124 -2.02 -14.47 -11.00
N GLU A 125 -2.27 -15.47 -10.16
CA GLU A 125 -3.63 -15.91 -9.78
C GLU A 125 -4.45 -14.79 -9.11
N MET A 126 -3.77 -13.86 -8.45
CA MET A 126 -4.39 -12.68 -7.85
C MET A 126 -4.66 -11.53 -8.83
N ASP A 127 -4.21 -11.63 -10.10
CA ASP A 127 -4.28 -10.59 -11.13
C ASP A 127 -3.53 -9.30 -10.73
N ILE A 128 -2.44 -9.42 -9.96
CA ILE A 128 -1.64 -8.27 -9.51
C ILE A 128 -0.19 -8.32 -10.00
N LEU A 129 0.28 -9.44 -10.53
CA LEU A 129 1.65 -9.56 -11.04
C LEU A 129 1.95 -8.60 -12.21
N GLN A 130 0.93 -8.20 -12.97
CA GLN A 130 1.01 -7.20 -14.04
C GLN A 130 1.60 -5.84 -13.61
N PHE A 131 1.59 -5.53 -12.32
CA PHE A 131 2.13 -4.29 -11.78
C PHE A 131 3.63 -4.31 -11.47
N GLN A 132 4.30 -5.46 -11.62
CA GLN A 132 5.69 -5.65 -11.16
C GLN A 132 6.72 -4.73 -11.82
N ASP A 133 6.45 -4.25 -13.04
CA ASP A 133 7.37 -3.43 -13.84
C ASP A 133 7.02 -1.93 -13.81
N LEU A 134 6.08 -1.53 -12.94
CA LEU A 134 5.83 -0.12 -12.68
C LEU A 134 7.00 0.51 -11.91
N GLU A 135 7.08 1.83 -11.94
CA GLU A 135 8.08 2.56 -11.17
C GLU A 135 7.89 2.32 -9.66
N ASP A 136 8.98 1.97 -8.97
CA ASP A 136 9.01 1.90 -7.52
C ASP A 136 9.18 3.29 -6.90
N ASN A 137 8.59 3.51 -5.72
CA ASN A 137 8.72 4.77 -4.98
C ASN A 137 9.95 4.77 -4.06
N GLY A 138 10.89 3.83 -4.21
CA GLY A 138 12.02 3.72 -3.29
C GLY A 138 13.05 4.84 -3.48
N ASN A 139 13.01 5.56 -4.61
CA ASN A 139 13.80 6.75 -4.85
C ASN A 139 12.97 8.01 -4.55
N ILE A 140 12.88 8.41 -3.29
CA ILE A 140 12.35 9.74 -2.96
C ILE A 140 13.48 10.75 -3.04
N ASP A 141 13.21 11.89 -3.68
CA ASP A 141 14.08 13.05 -3.65
C ASP A 141 14.11 13.65 -2.24
N TRP A 142 15.21 13.40 -1.53
CA TRP A 142 15.46 13.97 -0.21
C TRP A 142 15.49 15.49 -0.23
N GLU A 143 15.91 16.11 -1.34
CA GLU A 143 15.88 17.58 -1.49
C GLU A 143 14.43 18.06 -1.46
N GLU A 144 13.52 17.43 -2.21
CA GLU A 144 12.09 17.74 -2.20
C GLU A 144 11.47 17.56 -0.81
N LEU A 145 11.75 16.45 -0.11
CA LEU A 145 11.26 16.20 1.24
C LEU A 145 11.81 17.18 2.30
N SER A 146 13.00 17.73 2.06
CA SER A 146 13.67 18.68 2.95
C SER A 146 13.19 20.12 2.76
N GLN A 147 12.43 20.40 1.69
CA GLN A 147 11.88 21.74 1.45
C GLN A 147 10.96 22.18 2.60
N PRO A 148 10.90 23.50 2.86
CA PRO A 148 9.97 24.09 3.83
C PRO A 148 8.53 23.63 3.57
N LEU A 149 7.78 23.39 4.65
CA LEU A 149 6.38 22.99 4.55
C LEU A 149 5.56 24.18 4.02
N GLU A 150 4.96 24.02 2.84
CA GLU A 150 3.94 24.95 2.36
C GLU A 150 2.58 24.53 2.91
N TYR A 151 2.03 25.33 3.81
CA TYR A 151 0.69 25.14 4.35
C TYR A 151 -0.34 25.85 3.47
N SER A 152 -1.49 25.22 3.24
CA SER A 152 -2.59 25.85 2.52
C SER A 152 -3.22 27.00 3.31
N SER A 153 -3.09 26.94 4.64
CA SER A 153 -3.46 28.03 5.55
C SER A 153 -2.23 28.87 5.88
N LYS A 154 -2.24 30.14 5.47
CA LYS A 154 -1.42 31.15 6.18
C LYS A 154 -2.02 31.25 7.56
N THR A 155 -1.33 30.71 8.57
CA THR A 155 -1.63 31.06 9.96
C THR A 155 -1.56 32.59 10.08
N ALA A 156 -2.71 33.18 10.43
CA ALA A 156 -2.80 34.60 10.76
C ALA A 156 -2.06 34.90 12.07
#